data_AF-R7VCP1-F1
#
_entry.id   AF-R7VCP1-F1
#
_cell.length_a   1.000
_cell.length_b   1.000
_cell.length_c   1.000
_cell.angle_alpha   90.00
_cell.angle_beta   90.00
_cell.angle_gamma   90.00
#
_symmetry.space_group_name_H-M   'P 1'
#
loop_
_entity.id
_entity.type
_entity.pdbx_description
1 polymer ?
#
loop_
_entity_poly.entity_id
_entity_poly.type
_entity_poly.pdbx_seq_one_letter_code
_entity_poly.pdbx_strand_id
1 'polypeptide(L)'
;MSETDATPPDDPGDQSSPVTNALLGYVFNCMHFSSVYNLRAVVLGHFSADAIHKAKETLAQHVASSVVGEAFFTSRRGSSARGKAKARTGKAKEKEEMELDDIIEAMEAMDKAGVSVEFHIPAFELHLLPRTRPEDLLSVTFMENVKRLEARVAALDTHAALSTEQISILKQK
;
A
#
# COMPACT_ATOMS: atom_id res chain seq x y z
N MET A 1 -43.80 15.73 -37.35
CA MET A 1 -42.53 15.07 -37.02
C MET A 1 -42.12 15.64 -35.69
N SER A 2 -42.24 14.84 -34.63
CA SER A 2 -41.97 15.29 -33.26
C SER A 2 -40.50 15.02 -32.96
N GLU A 3 -39.70 16.07 -32.80
CA GLU A 3 -38.33 15.98 -32.30
C GLU A 3 -38.39 15.57 -30.84
N THR A 4 -38.00 14.34 -30.56
CA THR A 4 -37.72 13.87 -29.20
C THR A 4 -36.41 14.47 -28.76
N ASP A 5 -36.50 15.55 -27.99
CA ASP A 5 -35.42 16.13 -27.21
C ASP A 5 -34.99 15.11 -26.15
N ALA A 6 -34.00 14.29 -26.51
CA ALA A 6 -33.41 13.32 -25.61
C ALA A 6 -32.35 14.05 -24.76
N THR A 7 -32.80 14.63 -23.65
CA THR A 7 -31.90 15.03 -22.57
C THR A 7 -31.11 13.77 -22.16
N PRO A 8 -29.76 13.79 -22.19
CA PRO A 8 -29.00 12.67 -21.64
C PRO A 8 -29.42 12.47 -20.19
N PRO A 9 -29.50 11.22 -19.69
CA PRO A 9 -29.71 11.00 -18.28
C PRO A 9 -28.59 11.72 -17.53
N ASP A 10 -28.96 12.56 -16.56
CA ASP A 10 -28.07 13.02 -15.52
C ASP A 10 -27.55 11.77 -14.80
N ASP A 11 -26.43 11.25 -15.30
CA ASP A 11 -25.65 10.25 -14.59
C ASP A 11 -25.32 10.90 -13.24
N PRO A 12 -25.77 10.34 -12.10
CA PRO A 12 -25.47 10.91 -10.80
C PRO A 12 -23.96 10.80 -10.63
N GLY A 13 -23.26 11.86 -11.05
CA GLY A 13 -21.83 11.85 -11.29
C GLY A 13 -21.13 11.20 -10.12
N ASP A 14 -20.40 10.14 -10.42
CA ASP A 14 -19.45 9.51 -9.52
C ASP A 14 -18.63 10.64 -8.86
N GLN A 15 -19.00 10.99 -7.62
CA GLN A 15 -18.39 12.11 -6.90
C GLN A 15 -16.98 11.76 -6.41
N SER A 16 -16.49 10.56 -6.74
CA SER A 16 -15.11 10.18 -6.52
C SER A 16 -14.19 11.03 -7.41
N SER A 17 -13.09 11.49 -6.82
CA SER A 17 -12.13 12.26 -7.60
C SER A 17 -11.46 11.36 -8.65
N PRO A 18 -11.13 11.87 -9.84
CA PRO A 18 -10.31 11.18 -10.85
C PRO A 18 -9.09 10.44 -10.28
N VAL A 19 -8.43 11.08 -9.31
CA VAL A 19 -7.25 10.56 -8.63
C VAL A 19 -7.60 9.38 -7.72
N THR A 20 -8.77 9.44 -7.06
CA THR A 20 -9.30 8.37 -6.23
C THR A 20 -9.53 7.10 -7.04
N ASN A 21 -10.23 7.23 -8.18
CA ASN A 21 -10.53 6.08 -9.03
C ASN A 21 -9.25 5.51 -9.66
N ALA A 22 -8.33 6.37 -10.09
CA ALA A 22 -7.01 5.94 -10.55
C ALA A 22 -6.25 5.15 -9.47
N LEU A 23 -6.26 5.60 -8.22
CA LEU A 23 -5.61 4.90 -7.11
C LEU A 23 -6.28 3.54 -6.86
N LEU A 24 -7.60 3.51 -6.69
CA LEU A 24 -8.33 2.27 -6.38
C LEU A 24 -8.21 1.25 -7.51
N GLY A 25 -8.36 1.69 -8.77
CA GLY A 25 -8.18 0.84 -9.94
C GLY A 25 -6.74 0.33 -10.06
N TYR A 26 -5.74 1.16 -9.75
CA TYR A 26 -4.35 0.72 -9.76
C TYR A 26 -4.06 -0.33 -8.68
N VAL A 27 -4.50 -0.10 -7.44
CA VAL A 27 -4.31 -1.06 -6.33
C VAL A 27 -5.00 -2.38 -6.65
N PHE A 28 -6.26 -2.34 -7.07
CA PHE A 28 -7.03 -3.53 -7.41
C PHE A 28 -6.37 -4.33 -8.56
N ASN A 29 -5.92 -3.63 -9.60
CA ASN A 29 -5.24 -4.31 -10.71
C ASN A 29 -3.90 -4.91 -10.27
N CYS A 30 -3.13 -4.24 -9.40
CA CYS A 30 -1.76 -4.65 -9.10
C CYS A 30 -1.60 -5.58 -7.88
N MET A 31 -2.60 -5.72 -7.01
CA MET A 31 -2.48 -6.48 -5.77
C MET A 31 -2.17 -7.97 -5.96
N HIS A 32 -2.53 -8.55 -7.12
CA HIS A 32 -2.26 -9.96 -7.41
C HIS A 32 -0.92 -10.22 -8.11
N PHE A 33 -0.25 -9.18 -8.61
CA PHE A 33 0.94 -9.34 -9.44
C PHE A 33 2.26 -9.14 -8.67
N SER A 34 2.22 -8.56 -7.46
CA SER A 34 3.43 -8.35 -6.68
C SER A 34 3.19 -8.41 -5.18
N SER A 35 4.28 -8.32 -4.40
CA SER A 35 4.18 -8.22 -2.94
C SER A 35 3.51 -6.90 -2.53
N VAL A 36 2.78 -6.94 -1.42
CA VAL A 36 2.21 -5.75 -0.75
C VAL A 36 3.30 -4.69 -0.51
N TYR A 37 4.51 -5.10 -0.16
CA TYR A 37 5.64 -4.19 0.04
C TYR A 37 5.97 -3.37 -1.22
N ASN A 38 6.09 -4.03 -2.38
CA ASN A 38 6.36 -3.33 -3.65
C ASN A 38 5.17 -2.48 -4.09
N LEU A 39 3.94 -2.96 -3.89
CA LEU A 39 2.74 -2.20 -4.20
C LEU A 39 2.68 -0.91 -3.37
N ARG A 40 2.93 -0.99 -2.06
CA ARG A 40 3.07 0.17 -1.17
C ARG A 40 4.11 1.15 -1.69
N ALA A 41 5.29 0.66 -2.05
CA ALA A 41 6.37 1.52 -2.52
C ALA A 41 5.98 2.34 -3.76
N VAL A 42 5.25 1.74 -4.71
CA VAL A 42 4.76 2.47 -5.90
C VAL A 42 3.66 3.46 -5.52
N VAL A 43 2.65 3.01 -4.78
CA VAL A 43 1.48 3.85 -4.46
C VAL A 43 1.87 5.05 -3.59
N LEU A 44 2.66 4.83 -2.54
CA LEU A 44 3.17 5.89 -1.66
C LEU A 44 4.17 6.82 -2.36
N GLY A 45 4.82 6.35 -3.43
CA GLY A 45 5.72 7.17 -4.25
C GLY A 45 5.00 8.05 -5.26
N HIS A 46 3.74 7.73 -5.60
CA HIS A 46 3.00 8.37 -6.69
C HIS A 46 1.80 9.18 -6.19
N PHE A 47 1.04 8.67 -5.23
CA PHE A 47 -0.17 9.31 -4.70
C PHE A 47 0.12 10.05 -3.39
N SER A 48 -0.58 11.17 -3.19
CA SER A 48 -0.49 11.93 -1.95
C SER A 48 -1.27 11.27 -0.81
N ALA A 49 -0.90 11.57 0.44
CA ALA A 49 -1.65 11.16 1.63
C ALA A 49 -3.15 11.52 1.56
N ASP A 50 -3.49 12.69 1.01
CA ASP A 50 -4.88 13.12 0.83
C ASP A 50 -5.64 12.26 -0.18
N ALA A 51 -4.98 11.89 -1.29
CA ALA A 51 -5.56 10.99 -2.29
C ALA A 51 -5.79 9.58 -1.71
N ILE A 52 -4.85 9.07 -0.92
CA ILE A 52 -4.97 7.77 -0.23
C ILE A 52 -6.13 7.82 0.78
N HIS A 53 -6.21 8.88 1.58
CA HIS A 53 -7.28 9.05 2.55
C HIS A 53 -8.66 9.10 1.87
N LYS A 54 -8.81 9.93 0.83
CA LYS A 54 -10.05 10.02 0.04
C LYS A 54 -10.39 8.70 -0.63
N ALA A 55 -9.40 7.95 -1.12
CA ALA A 55 -9.63 6.64 -1.70
C ALA A 55 -10.18 5.64 -0.67
N LYS A 56 -9.67 5.67 0.56
CA LYS A 56 -10.24 4.89 1.65
C LYS A 56 -11.68 5.30 1.97
N GLU A 57 -11.97 6.60 2.06
CA GLU A 57 -13.34 7.10 2.29
C GLU A 57 -14.30 6.70 1.16
N THR A 58 -13.89 6.84 -0.09
CA THR A 58 -14.68 6.40 -1.25
C THR A 58 -14.91 4.90 -1.20
N LEU A 59 -13.89 4.09 -0.91
CA LEU A 59 -14.07 2.64 -0.79
C LEU A 59 -15.04 2.29 0.35
N ALA A 60 -14.96 2.98 1.49
CA ALA A 60 -15.88 2.83 2.62
C ALA A 60 -17.34 3.14 2.28
N GLN A 61 -17.61 4.00 1.30
CA GLN A 61 -18.98 4.25 0.83
C GLN A 61 -19.56 3.09 0.02
N HIS A 62 -18.70 2.24 -0.55
CA HIS A 62 -19.10 1.17 -1.48
C HIS A 62 -19.04 -0.24 -0.88
N VAL A 63 -18.51 -0.39 0.33
CA VAL A 63 -18.32 -1.69 0.99
C VAL A 63 -19.12 -1.78 2.27
N ALA A 64 -19.63 -2.98 2.58
CA ALA A 64 -20.36 -3.23 3.82
C ALA A 64 -19.41 -3.66 4.95
N SER A 65 -19.70 -3.27 6.19
CA SER A 65 -18.91 -3.70 7.35
C SER A 65 -18.96 -5.20 7.62
N SER A 66 -19.98 -5.89 7.12
CA SER A 66 -20.04 -7.36 7.12
C SER A 66 -18.98 -8.03 6.24
N VAL A 67 -18.41 -7.31 5.27
CA VAL A 67 -17.40 -7.83 4.34
C VAL A 67 -15.99 -7.48 4.81
N VAL A 68 -15.73 -6.21 5.10
CA VAL A 68 -14.37 -5.69 5.38
C VAL A 68 -14.10 -5.49 6.89
N GLY A 69 -15.11 -5.72 7.74
CA GLY A 69 -15.04 -5.53 9.18
C GLY A 69 -15.18 -4.06 9.63
N GLU A 70 -15.69 -3.87 10.84
CA GLU A 70 -15.89 -2.54 11.46
C GLU A 70 -14.59 -1.72 11.56
N ALA A 71 -13.44 -2.39 11.73
CA ALA A 71 -12.15 -1.73 11.88
C ALA A 71 -11.77 -0.86 10.67
N PHE A 72 -12.18 -1.24 9.45
CA PHE A 72 -11.92 -0.49 8.23
C PHE A 72 -12.54 0.91 8.26
N PHE A 73 -13.75 1.02 8.82
CA PHE A 73 -14.51 2.28 8.94
C PHE A 73 -13.99 3.17 10.05
N THR A 74 -13.21 2.61 10.98
CA THR A 74 -12.59 3.40 12.04
C THR A 74 -11.28 4.01 11.55
N SER A 75 -11.05 5.28 11.89
CA SER A 75 -9.73 5.86 11.73
C SER A 75 -8.78 5.22 12.75
N ARG A 76 -7.85 4.36 12.28
CA ARG A 76 -6.79 3.80 13.13
C ARG A 76 -5.98 4.97 13.70
N ARG A 77 -6.20 5.30 14.97
CA ARG A 77 -5.38 6.28 15.68
C ARG A 77 -4.02 5.63 15.93
N GLY A 78 -3.03 5.97 15.09
CA GLY A 78 -1.67 5.45 15.21
C GLY A 78 -1.17 5.48 16.66
N SER A 79 -0.75 4.31 17.14
CA SER A 79 -0.33 4.05 18.52
C SER A 79 0.73 5.05 18.97
N SER A 80 0.36 5.99 19.84
CA SER A 80 1.24 7.03 20.37
C SER A 80 2.28 6.52 21.40
N ALA A 81 2.68 5.25 21.38
CA ALA A 81 3.48 4.65 22.45
C ALA A 81 4.69 3.84 21.94
N ARG A 82 5.56 4.44 21.13
CA ARG A 82 6.96 3.99 21.06
C ARG A 82 7.90 5.15 20.76
N GLY A 83 8.62 5.59 21.80
CA GLY A 83 9.90 6.30 21.69
C GLY A 83 9.86 7.69 21.08
N LYS A 84 10.00 8.71 21.93
CA LYS A 84 10.47 10.04 21.52
C LYS A 84 11.87 9.92 20.89
N ALA A 85 11.98 9.73 19.57
CA ALA A 85 13.17 10.09 18.76
C ALA A 85 13.04 9.66 17.28
N LYS A 86 12.11 10.24 16.51
CA LYS A 86 12.39 10.65 15.12
C LYS A 86 11.26 11.55 14.62
N ALA A 87 11.66 12.72 14.17
CA ALA A 87 10.84 13.90 13.99
C ALA A 87 9.80 13.75 12.88
N ARG A 88 8.61 14.31 13.13
CA ARG A 88 7.56 14.92 12.25
C ARG A 88 7.29 14.44 10.82
N THR A 89 8.22 13.86 10.07
CA THR A 89 8.00 13.24 8.74
C THR A 89 7.61 11.76 8.81
N GLY A 90 7.89 11.05 9.91
CA GLY A 90 7.53 9.64 10.07
C GLY A 90 6.05 9.39 10.41
N LYS A 91 5.39 10.30 11.15
CA LYS A 91 3.99 10.10 11.60
C LYS A 91 2.96 10.20 10.49
N ALA A 92 3.15 11.12 9.54
CA ALA A 92 2.26 11.25 8.40
C ALA A 92 2.42 10.04 7.46
N LYS A 93 3.67 9.60 7.28
CA LYS A 93 4.02 8.43 6.47
C LYS A 93 3.46 7.12 7.02
N GLU A 94 3.44 6.97 8.35
CA GLU A 94 2.82 5.81 9.00
C GLU A 94 1.28 5.80 8.85
N LYS A 95 0.64 6.98 8.86
CA LYS A 95 -0.81 7.09 8.66
C LYS A 95 -1.23 6.70 7.24
N GLU A 96 -0.57 7.26 6.22
CA GLU A 96 -0.88 6.93 4.82
C GLU A 96 -0.57 5.46 4.51
N GLU A 97 0.47 4.88 5.11
CA GLU A 97 0.76 3.45 4.96
C GLU A 97 -0.33 2.58 5.59
N MET A 98 -0.81 2.93 6.80
CA MET A 98 -1.94 2.23 7.43
C MET A 98 -3.24 2.36 6.61
N GLU A 99 -3.52 3.53 6.05
CA GLU A 99 -4.72 3.75 5.22
C GLU A 99 -4.63 3.00 3.89
N LEU A 100 -3.44 2.90 3.29
CA LEU A 100 -3.21 2.06 2.12
C LEU A 100 -3.37 0.58 2.46
N ASP A 101 -2.89 0.14 3.63
CA ASP A 101 -3.08 -1.23 4.10
C ASP A 101 -4.56 -1.56 4.30
N ASP A 102 -5.31 -0.65 4.91
CA ASP A 102 -6.77 -0.77 5.03
C ASP A 102 -7.41 -0.98 3.65
N ILE A 103 -7.00 -0.22 2.63
CA ILE A 103 -7.53 -0.35 1.26
C ILE A 103 -7.19 -1.72 0.67
N ILE A 104 -5.93 -2.18 0.77
CA ILE A 104 -5.49 -3.47 0.23
C ILE A 104 -6.22 -4.62 0.94
N GLU A 105 -6.30 -4.59 2.27
CA GLU A 105 -7.00 -5.59 3.08
C GLU A 105 -8.50 -5.64 2.74
N ALA A 106 -9.13 -4.48 2.56
CA ALA A 106 -10.53 -4.40 2.15
C ALA A 106 -10.76 -5.00 0.76
N MET A 107 -9.92 -4.67 -0.22
CA MET A 107 -10.02 -5.25 -1.57
C MET A 107 -9.81 -6.76 -1.56
N GLU A 108 -8.88 -7.28 -0.74
CA GLU A 108 -8.71 -8.73 -0.59
C GLU A 108 -9.95 -9.39 0.03
N ALA A 109 -10.57 -8.74 1.02
CA ALA A 109 -11.78 -9.26 1.66
C ALA A 109 -12.97 -9.27 0.70
N MET A 110 -13.10 -8.23 -0.13
CA MET A 110 -14.11 -8.15 -1.18
C MET A 110 -13.92 -9.24 -2.24
N ASP A 111 -12.69 -9.45 -2.72
CA ASP A 111 -12.36 -10.50 -3.68
C ASP A 111 -12.70 -11.89 -3.12
N LYS A 112 -12.31 -12.16 -1.87
CA LYS A 112 -12.67 -13.42 -1.17
C LYS A 112 -14.18 -13.61 -0.99
N ALA A 113 -14.92 -12.52 -0.83
CA ALA A 113 -16.38 -12.53 -0.68
C ALA A 113 -17.13 -12.54 -2.02
N GLY A 114 -16.43 -12.44 -3.16
CA GLY A 114 -17.04 -12.32 -4.49
C GLY A 114 -17.81 -11.01 -4.68
N VAL A 115 -17.42 -9.94 -3.97
CA VAL A 115 -18.04 -8.61 -4.06
C VAL A 115 -17.22 -7.76 -5.03
N SER A 116 -17.84 -7.32 -6.11
CA SER A 116 -17.24 -6.38 -7.07
C SER A 116 -17.72 -4.95 -6.80
N VAL A 117 -16.79 -4.00 -6.81
CA VAL A 117 -17.10 -2.56 -6.89
C VAL A 117 -16.55 -2.05 -8.21
N GLU A 118 -17.40 -1.37 -8.98
CA GLU A 118 -17.01 -0.75 -10.24
C GLU A 118 -16.47 0.66 -9.98
N PHE A 119 -15.24 0.92 -10.44
CA PHE A 119 -14.65 2.25 -10.45
C PHE A 119 -14.46 2.68 -11.90
N HIS A 120 -15.04 3.82 -12.28
CA HIS A 120 -14.91 4.32 -13.64
C HIS A 120 -13.69 5.23 -13.77
N ILE A 121 -12.76 4.88 -14.66
CA ILE A 121 -11.61 5.72 -15.01
C ILE A 121 -11.76 6.12 -16.49
N PRO A 122 -12.15 7.38 -16.77
CA PRO A 122 -12.15 7.92 -18.12
C PRO A 122 -10.80 7.75 -18.81
N ALA A 123 -10.80 7.46 -20.12
CA ALA A 123 -9.57 7.22 -20.87
C ALA A 123 -8.56 8.38 -20.80
N PHE A 124 -9.04 9.63 -20.70
CA PHE A 124 -8.17 10.80 -20.58
C PHE A 124 -7.48 10.88 -19.21
N GLU A 125 -7.95 10.15 -18.19
CA GLU A 125 -7.40 10.11 -16.82
C GLU A 125 -6.39 8.99 -16.61
N LEU A 126 -6.18 8.11 -17.60
CA LEU A 126 -5.18 7.04 -17.53
C LEU A 126 -3.75 7.57 -17.28
N HIS A 127 -3.50 8.84 -17.60
CA HIS A 127 -2.23 9.49 -17.28
C HIS A 127 -1.97 9.68 -15.77
N LEU A 128 -3.01 9.57 -14.94
CA LEU A 128 -2.91 9.62 -13.48
C LEU A 128 -2.42 8.30 -12.87
N LEU A 129 -2.45 7.20 -13.63
CA LEU A 129 -1.99 5.90 -13.15
C LEU A 129 -0.46 5.87 -13.03
N PRO A 130 0.10 5.25 -11.98
CA PRO A 130 1.51 4.93 -11.93
C PRO A 130 1.94 4.14 -13.17
N ARG A 131 3.04 4.57 -13.80
CA ARG A 131 3.63 3.87 -14.96
C ARG A 131 4.51 2.70 -14.55
N THR A 132 5.05 2.74 -13.33
CA THR A 132 5.89 1.70 -12.76
C THR A 132 5.01 0.58 -12.27
N ARG A 133 5.23 -0.68 -12.70
CA ARG A 133 4.50 -1.82 -12.13
C ARG A 133 5.21 -2.27 -10.85
N PRO A 134 4.50 -2.77 -9.83
CA PRO A 134 5.16 -3.20 -8.59
C PRO A 134 6.13 -4.37 -8.79
N GLU A 135 5.91 -5.20 -9.82
CA GLU A 135 6.85 -6.24 -10.25
C GLU A 135 8.21 -5.70 -10.69
N ASP A 136 8.25 -4.50 -11.26
CA ASP A 136 9.50 -3.90 -11.74
C ASP A 136 10.45 -3.61 -10.56
N LEU A 137 9.91 -3.48 -9.34
CA LEU A 137 10.68 -3.32 -8.10
C LEU A 137 11.23 -4.64 -7.53
N LEU A 138 10.84 -5.82 -8.05
CA LEU A 138 11.31 -7.11 -7.53
C LEU A 138 12.84 -7.24 -7.58
N SER A 139 13.45 -6.76 -8.65
CA SER A 139 14.90 -6.81 -8.84
C SER A 139 15.65 -5.94 -7.81
N VAL A 140 15.11 -4.75 -7.53
CA VAL A 140 15.64 -3.81 -6.53
C VAL A 140 15.52 -4.43 -5.13
N THR A 141 14.33 -4.92 -4.78
CA THR A 141 14.07 -5.57 -3.48
C THR A 141 14.94 -6.82 -3.28
N PHE A 142 15.16 -7.61 -4.33
CA PHE A 142 16.06 -8.76 -4.28
C PHE A 142 17.50 -8.35 -3.97
N MET A 143 18.03 -7.33 -4.68
CA MET A 143 19.39 -6.83 -4.43
C MET A 143 19.58 -6.29 -3.00
N GLU A 144 18.60 -5.56 -2.47
CA GLU A 144 18.65 -5.06 -1.09
C GLU A 144 18.67 -6.20 -0.05
N ASN A 145 17.85 -7.23 -0.28
CA ASN A 145 17.83 -8.42 0.57
C ASN A 145 19.16 -9.17 0.54
N VAL A 146 19.79 -9.30 -0.63
CA VAL A 146 21.13 -9.92 -0.77
C VAL A 146 22.16 -9.12 0.01
N LYS A 147 22.23 -7.80 -0.17
CA LYS A 147 23.17 -6.93 0.57
C LYS A 147 22.99 -7.05 2.09
N ARG A 148 21.74 -7.09 2.56
CA ARG A 148 21.43 -7.27 3.99
C ARG A 148 21.88 -8.64 4.49
N LEU A 149 21.73 -9.68 3.68
CA LEU A 149 22.15 -11.03 4.04
C LEU A 149 23.68 -11.13 4.09
N GLU A 150 24.37 -10.58 3.09
CA GLU A 150 25.83 -10.49 3.05
C GLU A 150 26.38 -9.78 4.30
N ALA A 151 25.78 -8.65 4.70
CA ALA A 151 26.17 -7.94 5.92
C ALA A 151 25.96 -8.78 7.19
N ARG A 152 24.88 -9.57 7.27
CA ARG A 152 24.62 -10.48 8.40
C ARG A 152 25.60 -11.64 8.45
N VAL A 153 25.97 -12.20 7.29
CA VAL A 153 26.97 -13.27 7.19
C VAL A 153 28.33 -12.75 7.67
N ALA A 154 28.77 -11.58 7.19
CA ALA A 154 30.01 -10.96 7.64
C ALA A 154 30.04 -10.67 9.15
N ALA A 155 28.91 -10.26 9.73
CA ALA A 155 28.77 -10.08 11.18
C ALA A 155 28.85 -11.40 11.97
N LEU A 156 28.33 -12.51 11.42
CA LEU A 156 28.45 -13.83 12.04
C LEU A 156 29.88 -14.37 11.94
N ASP A 157 30.54 -14.17 10.81
CA ASP A 157 31.94 -14.62 10.62
C ASP A 157 32.89 -13.91 11.58
N THR A 158 32.73 -12.59 11.76
CA THR A 158 33.48 -11.82 12.75
C THR A 158 33.19 -12.28 14.18
N HIS A 159 31.93 -12.55 14.52
CA HIS A 159 31.57 -13.09 15.83
C HIS A 159 32.15 -14.49 16.08
N ALA A 160 32.14 -15.36 15.08
CA ALA A 160 32.73 -16.70 15.16
C ALA A 160 34.26 -16.64 15.35
N ALA A 161 34.94 -15.74 14.65
CA ALA A 161 36.37 -15.52 14.81
C ALA A 161 36.73 -15.08 16.25
N LEU A 162 36.01 -14.08 16.78
CA LEU A 162 36.20 -13.59 18.15
C LEU A 162 35.89 -14.67 19.20
N SER A 163 34.83 -15.46 19.00
CA SER A 163 34.48 -16.56 19.90
C SER A 163 35.56 -17.65 19.92
N THR A 164 36.14 -17.96 18.77
CA THR A 164 37.23 -18.94 18.64
C THR A 164 38.50 -18.46 19.36
N GLU A 165 38.83 -17.17 19.22
CA GLU A 165 39.96 -16.54 19.92
C GLU A 165 39.78 -16.56 21.44
N GLN A 166 38.59 -16.22 21.93
CA GLN A 166 38.26 -16.27 23.36
C GLN A 166 38.39 -17.69 23.95
N ILE A 167 37.93 -18.71 23.21
CA ILE A 167 38.06 -20.11 23.63
C ILE A 167 39.54 -20.54 23.67
N SER A 168 40.36 -20.09 22.72
CA SER A 168 41.80 -20.38 22.70
C SER A 168 42.52 -19.79 23.92
N ILE A 169 42.22 -18.54 24.27
CA ILE A 169 42.77 -17.85 25.45
C ILE A 169 42.36 -18.56 26.74
N LEU A 170 41.11 -18.99 26.85
CA LEU A 170 40.60 -19.73 28.02
C LEU A 170 41.28 -21.10 28.20
N LYS A 171 41.69 -21.77 27.11
CA LYS A 171 42.37 -23.07 27.16
C LYS A 171 43.87 -22.98 27.50
N GLN A 172 44.46 -21.79 27.46
CA GLN A 172 45.88 -21.55 27.77
C GLN A 172 46.13 -21.15 29.24
N LYS A 173 45.08 -20.98 30.04
CA LYS A 173 45.13 -20.74 31.49
C LYS A 173 44.77 -22.02 32.25
#